data_AF-A0A2W0CGL8-F1
#
_entry.id   AF-A0A2W0CGL8-F1
#
_cell.length_a   1.000
_cell.length_b   1.000
_cell.length_c   1.000
_cell.angle_alpha   90.00
_cell.angle_beta   90.00
_cell.angle_gamma   90.00
#
_symmetry.space_group_name_H-M   'P 1'
#
loop_
_entity.id
_entity.type
_entity.pdbx_description
1 polymer ?
#
loop_
_entity_poly.entity_id
_entity_poly.type
_entity_poly.pdbx_seq_one_letter_code
_entity_poly.pdbx_strand_id
1 'polypeptide(L)'
;MKVLSTIGIVLFTLTLFMILGLGPEDPDNAAFLALLTMLYAIPFSIVVLVRANKLKKPPVNVHEQLLQLGELKEKNIITDFEFDQKKQKLLSKYK
;
A
#
# COMPACT_ATOMS: atom_id res chain seq x y z
N MET A 1 -7.48 -1.77 4.27
CA MET A 1 -7.54 -3.21 3.95
C MET A 1 -8.88 -3.80 4.32
N LYS A 2 -9.31 -3.71 5.58
CA LYS A 2 -10.60 -4.28 6.03
C LYS A 2 -11.79 -3.80 5.19
N VAL A 3 -11.97 -2.49 5.06
CA VAL A 3 -13.08 -1.89 4.26
C VAL A 3 -13.05 -2.33 2.80
N LEU A 4 -11.89 -2.20 2.13
CA LEU A 4 -11.74 -2.58 0.72
C LEU A 4 -12.00 -4.08 0.50
N SER A 5 -11.55 -4.92 1.44
CA SER A 5 -11.76 -6.37 1.42
C SER A 5 -13.22 -6.74 1.64
N THR A 6 -13.91 -6.08 2.57
CA THR A 6 -15.35 -6.29 2.80
C THR A 6 -16.15 -5.93 1.56
N ILE A 7 -15.86 -4.78 0.94
CA ILE A 7 -16.52 -4.35 -0.30
C ILE A 7 -16.26 -5.35 -1.44
N GLY A 8 -15.04 -5.86 -1.56
CA GLY A 8 -14.70 -6.87 -2.57
C GLY A 8 -15.43 -8.19 -2.38
N ILE A 9 -15.55 -8.67 -1.13
CA ILE A 9 -16.30 -9.89 -0.82
C ILE A 9 -17.77 -9.71 -1.16
N VAL A 10 -18.38 -8.59 -0.75
CA VAL A 10 -19.80 -8.29 -1.05
C VAL A 10 -20.04 -8.23 -2.56
N LEU A 11 -19.19 -7.53 -3.31
CA LEU A 11 -19.26 -7.47 -4.76
C LEU A 11 -19.10 -8.85 -5.41
N PHE A 12 -18.12 -9.63 -4.98
CA PHE A 12 -17.90 -10.98 -5.50
C PHE A 12 -19.09 -11.90 -5.25
N THR A 13 -19.66 -11.87 -4.03
CA THR A 13 -20.85 -12.68 -3.73
C THR A 13 -22.05 -12.26 -4.56
N LEU A 14 -22.23 -10.95 -4.81
CA LEU A 14 -23.33 -10.41 -5.60
C LEU A 14 -23.19 -10.81 -7.08
N THR A 15 -22.00 -10.66 -7.66
CA THR A 15 -21.75 -11.03 -9.05
C THR A 15 -21.88 -12.53 -9.28
N LEU A 16 -21.42 -13.35 -8.33
CA LEU A 16 -21.56 -14.81 -8.40
C LEU A 16 -23.04 -15.23 -8.36
N PHE A 17 -23.84 -14.58 -7.50
CA PHE A 17 -25.28 -14.82 -7.45
C PHE A 17 -25.99 -14.40 -8.73
N MET A 18 -25.61 -13.26 -9.33
CA MET A 18 -26.16 -12.83 -10.62
C MET A 18 -25.80 -13.78 -11.77
N ILE A 19 -24.55 -14.25 -11.83
CA ILE A 19 -24.09 -15.17 -12.88
C ILE A 19 -24.84 -16.51 -12.79
N LEU A 20 -25.01 -17.05 -11.58
CA LEU A 20 -25.69 -18.34 -11.38
C LEU A 20 -27.23 -18.23 -11.42
N GLY A 21 -27.79 -17.08 -11.04
CA GLY A 21 -29.24 -16.90 -10.88
C GLY A 21 -29.94 -16.27 -12.09
N LEU A 22 -29.29 -15.37 -12.82
CA LEU A 22 -29.87 -14.74 -14.01
C LEU A 22 -29.35 -15.32 -15.33
N GLY A 23 -28.24 -16.06 -15.32
CA GLY A 23 -27.62 -16.59 -16.53
C GLY A 23 -27.09 -15.49 -17.47
N PRO A 24 -26.12 -15.80 -18.35
CA PRO A 24 -25.56 -14.83 -19.29
C PRO A 24 -26.43 -14.72 -20.56
N GLU A 25 -27.77 -14.77 -20.41
CA GLU A 25 -28.67 -14.76 -21.57
C GLU A 25 -28.91 -13.33 -22.09
N ASP A 26 -28.80 -12.33 -21.21
CA ASP A 26 -29.00 -10.93 -21.57
C ASP A 26 -27.66 -10.16 -21.70
N PRO A 27 -27.33 -9.64 -22.90
CA PRO A 27 -26.09 -8.88 -23.12
C PRO A 27 -26.03 -7.60 -22.28
N ASP A 28 -27.18 -7.01 -21.96
CA ASP A 28 -27.26 -5.80 -21.13
C ASP A 28 -26.86 -6.05 -19.67
N ASN A 29 -27.23 -7.22 -19.12
CA ASN A 29 -26.84 -7.62 -17.77
C ASN A 29 -25.32 -7.87 -17.68
N ALA A 30 -24.73 -8.47 -18.72
CA ALA A 30 -23.29 -8.67 -18.79
C ALA A 30 -22.52 -7.34 -18.84
N ALA A 31 -23.03 -6.36 -19.61
CA ALA A 31 -22.45 -5.03 -19.66
C ALA A 31 -22.51 -4.30 -18.31
N PHE A 32 -23.62 -4.42 -17.59
CA PHE A 32 -23.77 -3.84 -16.25
C PHE A 32 -22.80 -4.46 -15.24
N LEU A 33 -22.64 -5.78 -15.26
CA LEU A 33 -21.67 -6.53 -14.45
C LEU A 33 -20.21 -6.11 -14.73
N ALA A 34 -19.87 -5.94 -16.02
CA ALA A 34 -18.54 -5.49 -16.42
C ALA A 34 -18.26 -4.06 -15.91
N LEU A 35 -19.24 -3.16 -15.99
CA LEU A 35 -19.10 -1.78 -15.52
C LEU A 35 -18.94 -1.71 -13.99
N LEU A 36 -19.73 -2.50 -13.26
CA LEU A 36 -19.68 -2.56 -11.80
C LEU A 36 -18.32 -3.11 -11.29
N THR A 37 -17.81 -4.16 -11.93
CA THR A 37 -16.51 -4.76 -11.58
C THR A 37 -15.34 -3.84 -11.93
N MET A 38 -15.41 -3.14 -13.06
CA MET A 38 -14.42 -2.15 -13.46
C MET A 38 -14.31 -1.00 -12.44
N LEU A 39 -15.46 -0.50 -11.94
CA LEU A 39 -15.49 0.58 -10.96
C LEU A 39 -14.80 0.21 -9.63
N TYR A 40 -14.82 -1.08 -9.25
CA TYR A 40 -14.09 -1.58 -8.08
C TYR A 40 -12.62 -1.90 -8.39
N ALA A 41 -12.32 -2.40 -9.59
CA ALA A 41 -10.96 -2.79 -9.99
C ALA A 41 -9.98 -1.60 -10.03
N ILE A 42 -10.44 -0.44 -10.49
CA ILE A 42 -9.63 0.78 -10.59
C ILE A 42 -9.08 1.24 -9.22
N PRO A 43 -9.93 1.53 -8.21
CA PRO A 43 -9.44 1.95 -6.90
C PRO A 43 -8.63 0.84 -6.21
N PHE A 44 -8.98 -0.43 -6.43
CA PHE A 44 -8.20 -1.55 -5.90
C PHE A 44 -6.77 -1.58 -6.46
N SER A 45 -6.62 -1.44 -7.78
CA SER A 45 -5.32 -1.42 -8.46
C SER A 45 -4.42 -0.30 -7.94
N ILE A 46 -4.96 0.91 -7.76
CA ILE A 46 -4.21 2.07 -7.22
C ILE A 46 -3.73 1.77 -5.79
N VAL A 47 -4.60 1.28 -4.92
CA VAL A 47 -4.24 0.96 -3.53
C VAL A 47 -3.15 -0.11 -3.45
N VAL A 48 -3.24 -1.15 -4.30
CA VAL A 48 -2.22 -2.20 -4.39
C VAL A 48 -0.90 -1.64 -4.89
N LEU A 49 -0.90 -0.83 -5.95
CA LEU A 49 0.30 -0.22 -6.51
C LEU A 49 1.02 0.66 -5.47
N VAL A 50 0.27 1.50 -4.75
CA VAL A 50 0.83 2.34 -3.68
C VAL A 50 1.44 1.50 -2.57
N ARG A 51 0.79 0.39 -2.17
CA ARG A 51 1.34 -0.51 -1.14
C ARG A 51 2.57 -1.28 -1.62
N ALA A 52 2.55 -1.79 -2.85
CA ALA A 52 3.69 -2.48 -3.44
C ALA A 52 4.90 -1.53 -3.49
N ASN A 53 4.70 -0.26 -3.86
CA ASN A 53 5.77 0.73 -3.87
C ASN A 53 6.24 1.14 -2.47
N LYS A 54 5.37 1.17 -1.45
CA LYS A 54 5.79 1.40 -0.05
C LYS A 54 6.60 0.24 0.53
N LEU A 55 6.30 -0.99 0.14
CA LEU A 55 7.02 -2.19 0.57
C LEU A 55 8.38 -2.37 -0.12
N LYS A 56 8.60 -1.68 -1.26
CA LYS A 56 9.90 -1.63 -1.95
C LYS A 56 10.93 -0.71 -1.29
N LYS A 57 10.60 0.03 -0.24
CA LYS A 57 11.66 0.66 0.57
C LYS A 57 12.38 -0.48 1.28
N PRO A 58 13.64 -0.81 0.91
CA PRO A 58 14.37 -1.84 1.61
C PRO A 58 14.36 -1.49 3.10
N PRO A 59 14.33 -2.49 4.00
CA PRO A 59 14.59 -2.23 5.41
C PRO A 59 15.97 -1.60 5.47
N VAL A 60 16.01 -0.27 5.56
CA VAL A 60 17.27 0.46 5.46
C VAL A 60 18.10 -0.04 6.62
N ASN A 61 19.23 -0.67 6.28
CA ASN A 61 20.10 -1.28 7.25
C ASN A 61 20.55 -0.16 8.21
N VAL A 62 20.59 -0.43 9.50
CA VAL A 62 20.92 0.59 10.53
C VAL A 62 22.24 1.30 10.19
N HIS A 63 23.14 0.57 9.55
CA HIS A 63 24.41 1.07 9.06
C HIS A 63 24.28 2.11 7.93
N GLU A 64 23.39 1.90 6.96
CA GLU A 64 23.10 2.89 5.90
C GLU A 64 22.41 4.14 6.47
N GLN A 65 21.52 3.99 7.46
CA GLN A 65 20.90 5.14 8.11
C GLN A 65 21.92 5.97 8.91
N LEU A 66 22.87 5.30 9.56
CA LEU A 66 23.99 5.96 10.26
C LEU A 66 24.96 6.64 9.30
N LEU A 67 25.22 6.04 8.14
CA LEU A 67 26.04 6.63 7.09
C LEU A 67 25.39 7.92 6.53
N GLN A 68 24.10 7.88 6.22
CA GLN A 68 23.35 9.07 5.76
C GLN A 68 23.30 10.18 6.81
N LEU A 69 23.16 9.83 8.09
CA LEU A 69 23.26 10.78 9.19
C LEU A 69 24.65 11.42 9.26
N GLY A 70 25.71 10.63 9.01
CA GLY A 70 27.09 11.10 8.97
C GLY A 70 27.34 12.07 7.82
N GLU A 71 26.85 11.77 6.62
CA GLU A 71 26.94 12.66 5.46
C GLU A 71 26.17 13.97 5.67
N LEU A 72 25.02 13.92 6.35
CA LEU A 72 24.25 15.13 6.67
C LEU A 72 24.94 16.00 7.74
N LYS A 73 25.69 15.37 8.65
CA LYS A 73 26.58 16.06 9.59
C LYS A 73 27.75 16.72 8.86
N GLU A 74 28.42 15.99 7.95
CA GLU A 74 29.52 16.53 7.14
C GLU A 74 29.08 17.72 6.26
N LYS A 75 27.84 17.71 5.78
CA LYS A 75 27.25 18.80 5.00
C LYS A 75 26.78 20.01 5.83
N ASN A 76 27.02 20.03 7.15
CA ASN A 76 26.61 21.13 8.07
C ASN A 76 25.10 21.43 8.07
N ILE A 77 24.26 20.48 7.61
CA ILE A 77 22.80 20.66 7.57
C ILE A 77 22.19 20.40 8.95
N ILE A 78 22.88 19.62 9.78
CA ILE A 78 22.42 19.24 11.12
C ILE A 78 23.49 19.59 12.17
N THR A 79 23.07 20.13 13.31
CA THR A 79 23.93 20.42 14.47
C THR A 79 24.32 19.14 15.21
N ASP A 80 25.48 19.12 15.87
CA ASP A 80 25.99 17.95 16.61
C ASP A 80 24.96 17.38 17.62
N PHE A 81 24.19 18.27 18.25
CA PHE A 81 23.14 17.90 19.19
C PHE A 81 21.99 17.09 18.54
N GLU A 82 21.55 17.49 17.35
CA GLU A 82 20.47 16.80 16.63
C GLU A 82 20.93 15.46 16.04
N PHE A 83 22.22 15.36 15.71
CA PHE A 83 22.85 14.12 15.27
C PHE A 83 22.89 13.08 16.40
N ASP A 84 23.35 13.46 17.60
CA ASP A 84 23.43 12.54 18.74
C ASP A 84 22.04 12.09 19.22
N GLN A 85 21.04 12.98 19.17
CA GLN A 85 19.67 12.61 19.51
C GLN A 85 19.08 11.58 18.53
N LYS A 86 19.32 11.75 17.22
CA LYS A 86 18.87 10.80 16.19
C LYS A 86 19.63 9.47 16.26
N LYS A 87 20.93 9.51 16.55
CA LYS A 87 21.77 8.32 16.74
C LYS A 87 21.33 7.48 17.94
N GLN A 88 21.10 8.11 19.10
CA GLN A 88 20.59 7.40 20.28
C GLN A 88 19.21 6.78 20.04
N LYS A 89 18.31 7.51 19.36
CA LYS A 89 16.96 7.03 19.02
C LYS A 89 16.97 5.87 18.03
N LEU A 90 17.96 5.82 17.14
CA LEU A 90 18.18 4.69 16.24
C LEU A 90 18.73 3.47 16.97
N LEU A 91 19.71 3.66 17.86
CA LEU A 91 20.32 2.57 18.63
C LEU A 91 19.37 1.99 19.70
N SER A 92 18.52 2.80 20.33
CA SER A 92 17.58 2.33 21.36
C SER A 92 16.48 1.43 20.80
N LYS A 93 16.18 1.51 19.51
CA LYS A 93 15.20 0.66 18.83
C LYS A 93 15.67 -0.79 18.62
N TYR A 94 16.95 -1.06 18.91
CA TYR A 94 17.61 -2.36 18.76
C TYR A 94 18.13 -2.92 20.10
N LYS A 95 17.74 -2.33 21.23
CA LYS A 95 18.00 -2.85 22.58
C LYS A 95 16.77 -3.57 23.11
#